data_AF-A0A2R7QND0-F1
#
_entry.id   AF-A0A2R7QND0-F1
#
_cell.length_a   1.000
_cell.length_b   1.000
_cell.length_c   1.000
_cell.angle_alpha   90.00
_cell.angle_beta   90.00
_cell.angle_gamma   90.00
#
_symmetry.space_group_name_H-M   'P 1'
#
loop_
_entity.id
_entity.type
_entity.pdbx_description
1 polymer ?
#
loop_
_entity_poly.entity_id
_entity_poly.type
_entity_poly.pdbx_seq_one_letter_code
_entity_poly.pdbx_strand_id
1 'polypeptide(L)' 'MPHGEWADFTFDGIGTRWEILTPRPLDGMVRSRLLAAVEKYDAEWSRFRPDSTVSAMSRQPGRYT' A
#
# COMPACT_ATOMS: atom_id res chain seq x y z
N MET A 1 6.83 22.74 15.13
CA MET A 1 6.47 22.15 16.44
C MET A 1 7.47 21.04 16.71
N PRO A 2 8.17 21.00 17.86
CA PRO A 2 9.01 19.85 18.18
C PRO A 2 8.04 18.69 18.48
N HIS A 3 7.86 17.81 17.49
CA HIS A 3 7.09 16.58 17.63
C HIS A 3 7.91 15.64 18.52
N GLY A 4 7.86 15.83 19.83
CA GLY A 4 8.50 14.93 20.79
C GLY A 4 8.17 13.48 20.44
N GLU A 5 9.21 12.65 20.28
CA GLU A 5 9.20 11.23 19.88
C GLU A 5 7.90 10.74 19.24
N TRP A 6 7.60 11.18 18.02
CA TRP A 6 6.57 10.50 17.22
C TRP A 6 7.08 9.12 16.84
N ALA A 7 6.22 8.13 16.97
CA ALA A 7 6.52 6.77 16.55
C ALA A 7 6.43 6.68 15.03
N ASP A 8 7.44 6.07 14.44
CA ASP A 8 7.52 5.81 13.01
C ASP A 8 7.11 4.36 12.68
N PHE A 9 6.60 4.20 11.47
CA PHE A 9 6.42 2.91 10.83
C PHE A 9 6.73 3.04 9.35
N THR A 10 7.70 2.28 8.87
CA THR A 10 8.15 2.31 7.46
C THR A 10 7.91 0.97 6.78
N PHE A 11 7.59 1.02 5.49
CA PHE A 11 7.38 -0.15 4.64
C PHE A 11 7.56 0.24 3.17
N ASP A 12 7.81 -0.75 2.32
CA ASP A 12 7.84 -0.57 0.87
C ASP A 12 6.52 -1.04 0.27
N GLY A 13 6.02 -0.34 -0.74
CA GLY A 13 4.77 -0.68 -1.42
C GLY A 13 4.43 0.31 -2.53
N ILE A 14 3.73 -0.17 -3.57
CA ILE A 14 3.27 0.68 -4.69
C ILE A 14 4.47 1.42 -5.34
N GLY A 15 5.59 0.71 -5.48
CA GLY A 15 6.79 1.21 -6.16
C GLY A 15 7.61 2.26 -5.39
N THR A 16 7.38 2.48 -4.10
CA THR A 16 8.20 3.40 -3.28
C THR A 16 8.26 2.97 -1.82
N ARG A 17 9.11 3.65 -1.04
CA ARG A 17 9.16 3.58 0.42
C ARG A 17 8.17 4.57 1.04
N TRP A 18 7.44 4.13 2.05
CA TRP A 18 6.48 4.92 2.83
C TRP A 18 6.94 5.05 4.28
N GLU A 19 6.53 6.15 4.90
CA GLU A 19 6.66 6.39 6.34
C GLU A 19 5.34 6.92 6.90
N ILE A 20 4.95 6.38 8.04
CA ILE A 20 3.83 6.87 8.83
C ILE A 20 4.36 7.32 10.18
N LEU A 21 4.18 8.61 10.48
CA LEU A 21 4.52 9.20 11.77
C LEU A 21 3.24 9.44 12.57
N THR A 22 3.21 8.95 13.81
CA THR A 22 2.05 9.07 14.69
C THR A 22 2.49 9.35 16.13
N PRO A 23 1.66 10.01 16.97
CA PRO A 23 2.03 10.28 18.37
C PRO A 23 2.24 9.02 19.24
N ARG A 24 1.72 7.86 18.82
CA ARG A 24 1.92 6.56 19.49
C ARG A 24 2.10 5.47 18.44
N PRO A 25 2.89 4.42 18.71
CA PRO A 25 3.11 3.35 17.74
C PRO A 25 1.80 2.74 17.24
N LEU A 26 1.70 2.53 15.94
CA LEU A 26 0.61 1.73 15.37
C LEU A 26 0.64 0.33 15.97
N ASP A 27 -0.52 -0.18 16.39
CA ASP A 27 -0.63 -1.56 16.86
C ASP A 27 -0.36 -2.55 15.71
N GLY A 28 0.02 -3.78 16.07
CA GLY A 28 0.37 -4.81 15.08
C GLY A 28 -0.76 -5.14 14.12
N MET A 29 -2.02 -5.12 14.57
CA MET A 29 -3.19 -5.42 13.73
C MET A 29 -3.42 -4.33 12.69
N VAL A 30 -3.27 -3.06 13.07
CA VAL A 30 -3.36 -1.90 12.19
C VAL A 30 -2.23 -1.93 11.16
N ARG A 31 -0.99 -2.23 11.56
CA ARG A 31 0.12 -2.41 10.62
C ARG A 31 -0.18 -3.51 9.60
N SER A 32 -0.67 -4.67 10.04
CA SER A 32 -1.03 -5.77 9.14
C SER A 32 -2.16 -5.40 8.18
N ARG A 33 -3.20 -4.71 8.66
CA ARG A 33 -4.31 -4.24 7.81
C ARG A 33 -3.86 -3.21 6.78
N LEU A 34 -2.98 -2.30 7.17
CA LEU A 34 -2.38 -1.32 6.27
C LEU A 34 -1.59 -2.02 5.16
N LEU A 35 -0.69 -2.94 5.52
CA LEU A 35 0.11 -3.68 4.54
C LEU A 35 -0.77 -4.50 3.60
N ALA A 36 -1.84 -5.13 4.12
CA ALA A 36 -2.80 -5.86 3.30
C ALA A 36 -3.57 -4.94 2.33
N ALA A 37 -3.92 -3.72 2.76
CA ALA A 37 -4.56 -2.74 1.91
C ALA A 37 -3.64 -2.25 0.79
N VAL A 38 -2.35 -2.04 1.10
CA VAL A 38 -1.31 -1.66 0.15
C VAL A 38 -1.10 -2.76 -0.89
N GLU A 39 -0.97 -4.02 -0.45
CA GLU A 39 -0.84 -5.17 -1.36
C GLU A 39 -2.07 -5.33 -2.25
N LYS A 40 -3.29 -5.21 -1.69
CA LYS A 40 -4.53 -5.26 -2.47
C LYS A 40 -4.54 -4.18 -3.56
N TYR A 41 -4.16 -2.96 -3.20
CA TYR A 41 -4.09 -1.86 -4.16
C TYR A 41 -3.08 -2.15 -5.27
N ASP A 42 -1.88 -2.62 -4.93
CA ASP A 42 -0.84 -2.94 -5.92
C ASP A 42 -1.25 -4.11 -6.82
N ALA A 43 -1.89 -5.15 -6.27
CA ALA A 43 -2.42 -6.27 -7.03
C ALA A 43 -3.55 -5.87 -8.00
N GLU A 44 -4.38 -4.88 -7.68
CA GLU A 44 -5.44 -4.44 -8.58
C GLU A 44 -4.96 -3.41 -9.61
N TRP A 45 -4.18 -2.42 -9.16
CA TRP A 45 -3.96 -1.18 -9.90
C TRP A 45 -2.55 -0.99 -10.44
N SER A 46 -1.61 -1.88 -10.14
CA SER A 46 -0.24 -1.76 -10.63
C SER A 46 -0.18 -1.92 -12.15
N ARG A 47 0.55 -1.01 -12.81
CA ARG A 47 0.89 -1.11 -14.24
C ARG A 47 2.14 -1.95 -14.52
N PHE A 48 2.86 -2.33 -13.46
CA PHE A 48 4.13 -3.05 -13.55
C PHE A 48 3.97 -4.52 -13.18
N ARG A 49 2.97 -4.85 -12.36
CA ARG A 49 2.64 -6.23 -12.02
C ARG A 49 1.89 -6.92 -13.17
N PRO A 50 2.40 -8.05 -13.70
CA PRO A 50 1.76 -8.74 -14.83
C PRO A 50 0.46 -9.45 -14.44
N ASP A 51 0.26 -9.70 -13.16
CA ASP A 51 -0.92 -10.35 -12.56
C ASP A 51 -2.01 -9.35 -12.15
N SER A 52 -1.83 -8.05 -12.39
CA SER A 52 -2.81 -7.06 -11.95
C SER A 52 -4.06 -6.98 -12.82
N THR A 53 -5.16 -6.50 -12.24
CA THR A 53 -6.39 -6.19 -12.98
C THR A 53 -6.11 -5.18 -14.09
N VAL A 54 -5.31 -4.13 -13.82
CA VAL A 54 -4.90 -3.16 -14.84
C VAL A 54 -4.11 -3.82 -15.98
N SER A 55 -3.23 -4.76 -15.69
CA SER A 55 -2.50 -5.52 -16.71
C SER A 55 -3.44 -6.35 -17.59
N ALA A 56 -4.47 -6.97 -17.01
CA ALA A 56 -5.50 -7.66 -17.78
C ALA A 56 -6.31 -6.69 -18.67
N MET A 57 -6.75 -5.56 -18.11
CA MET A 57 -7.46 -4.49 -18.82
C MET A 57 -6.69 -3.93 -20.02
N SER A 58 -5.37 -3.83 -19.90
CA SER A 58 -4.51 -3.31 -20.98
C SER A 58 -4.51 -4.20 -22.24
N ARG A 59 -4.83 -5.49 -22.09
CA ARG A 59 -4.76 -6.48 -23.18
C ARG A 59 -6.06 -6.58 -23.95
N GLN A 60 -7.20 -6.48 -23.26
CA GLN A 60 -8.52 -6.71 -23.87
C GLN A 60 -9.60 -5.82 -23.22
N PRO A 61 -10.51 -5.21 -24.02
CA PRO A 61 -11.69 -4.55 -23.49
C PRO A 61 -12.59 -5.55 -22.74
N GLY A 62 -13.23 -5.10 -21.65
CA GLY A 62 -14.09 -5.96 -20.85
C GLY A 62 -14.60 -5.27 -19.59
N ARG A 63 -15.35 -6.03 -18.77
CA ARG A 63 -15.78 -5.62 -17.44
C ARG A 63 -14.96 -6.36 -16.39
N TYR A 64 -14.36 -5.61 -15.48
CA TYR A 64 -13.48 -6.08 -14.43
C TYR A 64 -14.09 -5.64 -13.08
N THR A 65 -14.18 -6.55 -12.12
CA THR A 65 -14.85 -6.35 -10.81
C THR A 65 -13.96 -6.81 -9.68
#